data_AF-X1F725-F1
#
_entry.id   AF-X1F725-F1
#
_cell.length_a   1.000
_cell.length_b   1.000
_cell.length_c   1.000
_cell.angle_alpha   90.00
_cell.angle_beta   90.00
_cell.angle_gamma   90.00
#
_symmetry.space_group_name_H-M   'P 1'
#
loop_
_entity.id
_entity.type
_entity.pdbx_description
1 polymer ?
#
loop_
_entity_poly.entity_id
_entity_poly.type
_entity_poly.pdbx_seq_one_letter_code
_entity_poly.pdbx_strand_id
1 'polypeptide(L)'
;MTEVPVNFTLITANKTAKFTNKVGNFFYHKIKARLFIGFKILEKDGFFTYEATKAKALFDSLYLRKNLLVDKRNVEELRLNVGNLNEKDKEELEKYVELESSKKMKGILNWLFEI
;
A
#
# COMPACT_ATOMS: atom_id res chain seq x y z
N MET A 1 -17.64 23.14 12.78
CA MET A 1 -16.87 22.28 11.85
C MET A 1 -17.41 20.88 11.95
N THR A 2 -18.00 20.32 10.90
CA THR A 2 -18.31 18.88 10.86
C THR A 2 -17.00 18.13 10.71
N GLU A 3 -16.55 17.43 11.74
CA GLU A 3 -15.42 16.50 11.62
C GLU A 3 -15.80 15.41 10.62
N VAL A 4 -15.23 15.48 9.42
CA VAL A 4 -15.39 14.42 8.43
C VAL A 4 -14.69 13.19 9.00
N PRO A 5 -15.38 12.04 9.14
CA PRO A 5 -14.77 10.86 9.72
C PRO A 5 -13.56 10.42 8.90
N VAL A 6 -12.43 10.21 9.58
CA VAL A 6 -11.16 9.83 8.96
C VAL A 6 -11.23 8.37 8.48
N ASN A 7 -10.75 8.11 7.27
CA ASN A 7 -10.68 6.76 6.70
C ASN A 7 -9.26 6.20 6.82
N PHE A 8 -9.12 5.07 7.49
CA PHE A 8 -7.88 4.32 7.64
C PHE A 8 -7.89 3.10 6.72
N THR A 9 -6.91 3.02 5.82
CA THR A 9 -6.67 1.81 5.02
C THR A 9 -5.60 0.98 5.72
N LEU A 10 -5.96 -0.25 6.09
CA LEU A 10 -5.13 -1.15 6.89
C LEU A 10 -4.94 -2.47 6.15
N ILE A 11 -3.76 -3.06 6.29
CA ILE A 11 -3.46 -4.37 5.71
C ILE A 11 -3.47 -5.42 6.80
N THR A 12 -3.94 -6.61 6.47
CA THR A 12 -3.97 -7.74 7.40
C THR A 12 -3.69 -9.06 6.70
N ALA A 13 -3.06 -10.01 7.41
CA ALA A 13 -3.01 -11.40 6.99
C ALA A 13 -4.34 -12.15 7.28
N ASN A 14 -5.20 -11.58 8.14
CA ASN A 14 -6.50 -12.13 8.51
C ASN A 14 -7.57 -11.81 7.46
N LYS A 15 -8.85 -12.07 7.77
CA LYS A 15 -9.97 -11.73 6.89
C LYS A 15 -10.12 -10.21 6.74
N THR A 16 -10.57 -9.79 5.56
CA THR A 16 -11.04 -8.41 5.30
C THR A 16 -12.14 -8.04 6.28
N ALA A 17 -12.10 -6.83 6.84
CA ALA A 17 -13.08 -6.36 7.81
C ALA A 17 -13.23 -4.84 7.73
N LYS A 18 -14.38 -4.32 8.17
CA LYS A 18 -14.64 -2.89 8.30
C LYS A 18 -15.15 -2.59 9.70
N PHE A 19 -14.58 -1.59 10.35
CA PHE A 19 -15.04 -1.10 11.65
C PHE A 19 -15.25 0.42 11.58
N THR A 20 -16.32 0.90 12.19
CA THR A 20 -16.62 2.33 12.29
C THR A 20 -16.89 2.68 13.74
N ASN A 21 -16.26 3.76 14.22
CA ASN A 21 -16.48 4.27 15.57
C ASN A 21 -16.38 5.81 15.57
N LYS A 22 -16.38 6.41 16.78
CA LYS A 22 -16.32 7.87 16.95
C LYS A 22 -15.05 8.52 16.39
N VAL A 23 -13.96 7.78 16.20
CA VAL A 23 -12.68 8.32 15.71
C VAL A 23 -12.44 8.08 14.22
N GLY A 24 -13.25 7.26 13.55
CA GLY A 24 -13.17 7.07 12.09
C GLY A 24 -13.65 5.71 11.58
N ASN A 25 -13.29 5.45 10.33
CA ASN A 25 -13.57 4.21 9.61
C ASN A 25 -12.27 3.45 9.34
N PHE A 26 -12.25 2.17 9.68
CA PHE A 26 -11.09 1.31 9.54
C PHE A 26 -11.40 0.21 8.53
N PHE A 27 -10.71 0.24 7.39
CA PHE A 27 -10.86 -0.71 6.28
C PHE A 27 -9.67 -1.66 6.26
N TYR A 28 -9.86 -2.86 6.77
CA TYR A 28 -8.84 -3.91 6.74
C TYR A 28 -8.93 -4.71 5.45
N HIS A 29 -7.88 -4.69 4.65
CA HIS A 29 -7.75 -5.47 3.43
C HIS A 29 -6.82 -6.66 3.63
N LYS A 30 -7.31 -7.84 3.29
CA LYS A 30 -6.50 -9.05 3.33
C LYS A 30 -5.41 -9.02 2.26
N ILE A 31 -4.19 -9.35 2.66
CA ILE A 31 -3.07 -9.63 1.76
C ILE A 31 -2.56 -11.06 1.96
N LYS A 32 -1.81 -11.60 0.98
CA LYS A 32 -1.11 -12.88 1.15
C LYS A 32 -0.12 -12.77 2.32
N ALA A 33 -0.07 -13.78 3.19
CA ALA A 33 0.80 -13.77 4.37
C ALA A 33 2.28 -13.45 4.05
N ARG A 34 2.82 -13.98 2.94
CA ARG A 34 4.19 -13.69 2.49
C ARG A 34 4.45 -12.22 2.15
N LEU A 35 3.41 -11.44 1.90
CA LEU A 35 3.47 -10.01 1.59
C LEU A 35 3.15 -9.13 2.80
N PHE A 36 2.84 -9.73 3.97
CA PHE A 36 2.55 -9.00 5.20
C PHE A 36 3.85 -8.67 5.95
N ILE A 37 4.67 -7.82 5.34
CA ILE A 37 6.00 -7.39 5.80
C ILE A 37 6.18 -5.89 5.50
N GLY A 38 7.32 -5.28 5.84
CA GLY A 38 7.59 -3.89 5.45
C GLY A 38 6.94 -2.86 6.37
N PHE A 39 6.82 -3.19 7.65
CA PHE A 39 6.27 -2.29 8.67
C PHE A 39 7.38 -1.79 9.60
N LYS A 40 7.31 -0.50 9.92
CA LYS A 40 8.08 0.12 11.00
C LYS A 40 7.22 0.11 12.26
N ILE A 41 7.83 -0.29 13.37
CA ILE A 41 7.18 -0.21 14.68
C ILE A 41 7.42 1.19 15.21
N LEU A 42 6.34 1.92 15.46
CA LEU A 42 6.37 3.22 16.11
C LEU A 42 5.73 3.10 17.48
N GLU A 43 6.47 3.50 18.50
CA GLU A 43 5.97 3.63 19.86
C GLU A 43 5.56 5.08 20.10
N LYS A 44 4.33 5.27 20.57
CA LYS A 44 3.82 6.56 20.98
C LYS A 44 2.92 6.40 22.20
N ASP A 45 3.26 7.10 23.29
CA ASP A 45 2.50 7.10 24.54
C ASP A 45 2.22 5.68 25.10
N GLY A 46 3.19 4.76 24.95
CA GLY A 46 3.06 3.36 25.37
C GLY A 46 2.28 2.46 24.41
N PHE A 47 1.83 2.97 23.27
CA PHE A 47 1.17 2.21 22.21
C PHE A 47 2.12 1.93 21.05
N PHE A 48 2.16 0.67 20.62
CA PHE A 48 2.87 0.27 19.41
C PHE A 48 1.95 0.28 18.21
N THR A 49 2.40 0.93 17.14
CA THR A 49 1.74 0.92 15.83
C THR A 49 2.69 0.40 14.77
N TYR A 50 2.14 -0.34 13.81
CA TYR A 50 2.87 -0.85 12.66
C TYR A 50 2.53 0.03 11.47
N GLU A 51 3.46 0.88 11.06
CA GLU A 51 3.29 1.78 9.92
C GLU A 51 4.02 1.22 8.69
N ALA A 52 3.35 1.14 7.56
CA ALA A 52 3.97 0.72 6.30
C ALA A 52 5.09 1.70 5.92
N THR A 53 6.23 1.19 5.45
CA THR A 53 7.20 2.06 4.76
C THR A 53 6.57 2.74 3.55
N LYS A 54 7.17 3.81 3.03
CA LYS A 54 6.67 4.47 1.80
C LYS A 54 6.55 3.47 0.64
N ALA A 55 7.58 2.65 0.46
CA ALA A 55 7.60 1.58 -0.53
C ALA A 55 6.47 0.57 -0.31
N LYS A 56 6.27 0.12 0.93
CA LYS A 56 5.21 -0.83 1.28
C LYS A 56 3.82 -0.25 1.07
N ALA A 57 3.59 1.00 1.48
CA ALA A 57 2.31 1.68 1.32
C ALA A 57 1.94 1.82 -0.17
N LEU A 58 2.91 2.17 -1.02
CA LEU A 58 2.71 2.23 -2.46
C LEU A 58 2.43 0.84 -3.04
N PHE A 59 3.22 -0.17 -2.68
CA PHE A 59 3.00 -1.55 -3.10
C PHE A 59 1.59 -2.03 -2.74
N ASP A 60 1.13 -1.81 -1.51
CA ASP A 60 -0.18 -2.24 -1.04
C ASP A 60 -1.31 -1.57 -1.81
N SER A 61 -1.20 -0.25 -2.04
CA SER A 61 -2.18 0.50 -2.84
C SER A 61 -2.31 -0.06 -4.25
N LEU A 62 -1.18 -0.33 -4.92
CA LEU A 62 -1.15 -0.93 -6.26
C LEU A 62 -1.67 -2.36 -6.24
N TYR A 63 -1.24 -3.18 -5.27
CA TYR A 63 -1.64 -4.57 -5.15
C TYR A 63 -3.15 -4.75 -5.00
N LEU A 64 -3.78 -3.92 -4.15
CA LEU A 64 -5.23 -3.95 -3.92
C LEU A 64 -6.02 -3.51 -5.17
N ARG A 65 -5.43 -2.65 -6.01
CA ARG A 65 -6.05 -2.12 -7.23
C ARG A 65 -5.58 -2.81 -8.50
N LYS A 66 -4.68 -3.80 -8.43
CA LYS A 66 -3.97 -4.33 -9.60
C LYS A 66 -4.90 -4.80 -10.73
N ASN A 67 -6.10 -5.28 -10.41
CA ASN A 67 -7.05 -5.71 -11.42
C ASN A 67 -7.72 -4.57 -12.21
N LEU A 68 -7.67 -3.34 -11.69
CA LEU A 68 -8.13 -2.11 -12.36
C LEU A 68 -7.01 -1.42 -13.12
N LEU A 69 -5.75 -1.73 -12.80
CA LEU A 69 -4.55 -1.18 -13.44
C LEU A 69 -4.15 -2.07 -14.61
N VAL A 70 -4.91 -1.99 -15.70
CA VAL A 70 -4.75 -2.90 -16.85
C VAL A 70 -3.84 -2.36 -17.95
N ASP A 71 -3.62 -1.04 -17.98
CA ASP A 71 -2.69 -0.39 -18.90
C ASP A 71 -1.94 0.79 -18.25
N LYS A 72 -0.99 1.38 -18.99
CA LYS A 72 -0.19 2.53 -18.55
C LYS A 72 -1.05 3.73 -18.15
N ARG A 73 -2.13 4.01 -18.90
CA ARG A 73 -3.02 5.16 -18.64
C ARG A 73 -3.69 5.05 -17.28
N ASN A 74 -4.15 3.85 -16.90
CA ASN A 74 -4.73 3.65 -15.57
C ASN A 74 -3.74 3.90 -14.42
N VAL A 75 -2.45 3.61 -14.63
CA VAL A 75 -1.40 3.90 -13.65
C VAL A 75 -1.11 5.40 -13.59
N GLU A 76 -1.01 6.07 -14.74
CA GLU A 76 -0.82 7.52 -14.83
C GLU A 76 -1.97 8.30 -14.16
N GLU A 77 -3.21 7.84 -14.30
CA GLU A 77 -4.41 8.42 -13.67
C GLU A 77 -4.38 8.37 -12.13
N LEU A 78 -3.55 7.51 -11.52
CA LEU A 78 -3.36 7.52 -10.07
C LEU A 78 -2.65 8.80 -9.57
N ARG A 79 -2.01 9.57 -10.47
CA ARG A 79 -1.30 10.82 -10.16
C ARG A 79 -0.36 10.69 -8.97
N LEU A 80 0.38 9.58 -8.93
CA LEU A 80 1.32 9.29 -7.85
C LEU A 80 2.57 10.15 -7.98
N ASN A 81 2.95 10.81 -6.88
CA ASN A 81 4.20 11.59 -6.80
C ASN A 81 5.39 10.66 -6.55
N VAL A 82 5.70 9.79 -7.51
CA VAL A 82 6.78 8.79 -7.41
C VAL A 82 8.17 9.42 -7.28
N GLY A 83 8.32 10.70 -7.65
CA GLY A 83 9.54 11.48 -7.40
C GLY A 83 9.89 11.67 -5.92
N ASN A 84 8.96 11.42 -5.00
CA ASN A 84 9.21 11.49 -3.55
C ASN A 84 9.85 10.22 -2.97
N LEU A 85 10.05 9.19 -3.78
CA LEU A 85 10.73 7.95 -3.41
C LEU A 85 12.24 8.09 -3.65
N ASN A 86 13.03 7.77 -2.63
CA ASN A 86 14.47 7.66 -2.80
C ASN A 86 14.84 6.29 -3.42
N GLU A 87 16.12 6.08 -3.73
CA GLU A 87 16.60 4.82 -4.33
C GLU A 87 16.28 3.60 -3.46
N LYS A 88 16.44 3.71 -2.13
CA LYS A 88 16.11 2.61 -1.20
C LYS A 88 14.62 2.26 -1.21
N ASP A 89 13.74 3.27 -1.31
CA ASP A 89 12.30 3.06 -1.41
C ASP A 89 11.96 2.32 -2.72
N LYS A 90 12.66 2.63 -3.83
CA LYS A 90 12.47 1.95 -5.12
C LYS A 90 12.95 0.50 -5.07
N GLU A 91 14.15 0.25 -4.54
CA GLU A 91 14.67 -1.11 -4.35
C GLU A 91 13.77 -1.96 -3.44
N GLU A 92 13.22 -1.37 -2.37
CA GLU A 92 12.29 -2.04 -1.48
C GLU A 92 10.98 -2.39 -2.20
N LEU A 93 10.46 -1.48 -3.02
CA LEU A 93 9.28 -1.71 -3.84
C LEU A 93 9.49 -2.83 -4.87
N GLU A 94 10.64 -2.85 -5.54
CA GLU A 94 11.04 -3.91 -6.48
C GLU A 94 11.03 -5.29 -5.80
N LYS A 95 11.64 -5.41 -4.60
CA LYS A 95 11.64 -6.65 -3.81
C LYS A 95 10.22 -7.15 -3.51
N TYR A 96 9.28 -6.24 -3.21
CA TYR A 96 7.89 -6.65 -2.99
C TYR A 96 7.21 -7.16 -4.25
N VAL A 97 7.47 -6.53 -5.40
CA VAL A 97 6.94 -6.98 -6.71
C VAL A 97 7.52 -8.34 -7.09
N GLU A 98 8.81 -8.56 -6.84
CA GLU A 98 9.47 -9.86 -7.03
C GLU A 98 8.85 -10.95 -6.14
N LEU A 99 8.64 -10.65 -4.85
CA LEU A 99 8.02 -11.57 -3.90
C LEU A 99 6.55 -11.89 -4.23
N GLU A 100 5.83 -10.93 -4.81
CA GLU A 100 4.46 -11.13 -5.30
C GLU A 100 4.43 -12.02 -6.54
N SER A 101 5.45 -11.88 -7.40
CA SER A 101 5.81 -12.71 -8.55
C SER A 101 4.84 -12.72 -9.74
N SER A 102 3.78 -11.90 -9.76
CA SER A 102 2.88 -11.83 -10.91
C SER A 102 3.42 -10.93 -12.03
N LYS A 103 3.17 -11.34 -13.29
CA LYS A 103 3.44 -10.52 -14.48
C LYS A 103 2.71 -9.17 -14.41
N LYS A 104 1.53 -9.14 -13.78
CA LYS A 104 0.71 -7.95 -13.66
C LYS A 104 1.38 -6.89 -12.77
N MET A 105 1.84 -7.27 -11.58
CA MET A 105 2.55 -6.33 -10.70
C MET A 105 3.85 -5.83 -11.32
N LYS A 106 4.58 -6.69 -12.06
CA LYS A 106 5.76 -6.28 -12.83
C LYS A 106 5.40 -5.24 -13.90
N GLY A 107 4.34 -5.47 -14.69
CA GLY A 107 3.88 -4.50 -15.69
C GLY A 107 3.49 -3.14 -15.08
N ILE A 108 2.80 -3.16 -13.94
CA ILE A 108 2.45 -1.93 -13.21
C ILE A 108 3.71 -1.17 -12.78
N LEU A 109 4.73 -1.87 -12.28
CA LEU A 109 5.99 -1.27 -11.86
C LEU A 109 6.73 -0.60 -13.03
N ASN A 110 6.78 -1.28 -14.18
CA ASN A 110 7.38 -0.74 -15.40
C ASN A 110 6.66 0.54 -15.87
N TRP A 111 5.32 0.54 -15.87
CA TRP A 111 4.54 1.73 -16.21
C TRP A 111 4.75 2.88 -15.23
N LEU A 112 5.02 2.58 -13.96
CA LEU A 112 5.23 3.56 -12.91
C LEU A 112 6.57 4.30 -13.03
N PHE A 113 7.61 3.61 -13.48
CA PHE A 113 8.97 4.17 -13.58
C PHE A 113 9.47 4.40 -15.01
N GLU A 114 8.63 4.13 -16.02
CA GLU A 114 8.98 4.22 -17.44
C GLU A 114 10.19 3.34 -17.83
N ILE A 115 10.29 2.14 -17.23
CA ILE A 115 11.35 1.14 -17.46
C ILE A 115 10.85 0.01 -18.36
#